data_AF-A0A945KIH1-F1
#
_entry.id   AF-A0A945KIH1-F1
#
_cell.length_a   1.000
_cell.length_b   1.000
_cell.length_c   1.000
_cell.angle_alpha   90.00
_cell.angle_beta   90.00
_cell.angle_gamma   90.00
#
_symmetry.space_group_name_H-M   'P 1'
#
loop_
_entity.id
_entity.type
_entity.pdbx_description
1 polymer ?
#
loop_
_entity_poly.entity_id
_entity_poly.type
_entity_poly.pdbx_seq_one_letter_code
_entity_poly.pdbx_strand_id
1 'polypeptide(L)'
;CHSIRVNAASEGTRDEQMRLAADGLTHLCDEAAAYGLNVLVENHGGYSSDGSWLAGVMRLSGHRLLGTLPDFGNFYMGELGWYDIYQGTDELMPFAQAVSAKTHHFDDDGRESDKDYWRLLRSVRDAGYRGWVGIEWEGDQLPEREGITKTRDLLVRVRGELAREAGPFG
;
A
#
# COMPACT_ATOMS: atom_id res chain seq x y z
N CYS A 1 7.31 15.66 -7.96
CA CYS A 1 6.15 14.82 -7.60
C CYS A 1 5.84 13.94 -8.81
N HIS A 2 5.64 12.62 -8.65
CA HIS A 2 5.36 11.71 -9.77
C HIS A 2 3.93 11.18 -9.79
N SER A 3 3.19 11.33 -8.69
CA SER A 3 1.83 10.81 -8.54
C SER A 3 1.02 11.64 -7.56
N ILE A 4 -0.30 11.54 -7.64
CA ILE A 4 -1.25 11.96 -6.59
C ILE A 4 -1.94 10.73 -6.02
N ARG A 5 -2.26 10.76 -4.72
CA ARG A 5 -3.06 9.71 -4.06
C ARG A 5 -4.51 10.17 -3.91
N VAL A 6 -5.45 9.31 -4.28
CA VAL A 6 -6.90 9.55 -4.18
C VAL A 6 -7.60 8.34 -3.56
N ASN A 7 -8.88 8.49 -3.22
CA ASN A 7 -9.71 7.38 -2.74
C ASN A 7 -10.41 6.67 -3.92
N ALA A 8 -10.97 5.49 -3.63
CA ALA A 8 -11.88 4.76 -4.52
C ALA A 8 -13.24 4.53 -3.85
N ALA A 9 -13.71 5.51 -3.07
CA ALA A 9 -14.98 5.42 -2.37
C ALA A 9 -16.16 5.43 -3.36
N SER A 10 -17.14 4.58 -3.12
CA SER A 10 -18.34 4.47 -3.95
C SER A 10 -19.49 3.89 -3.11
N GLU A 11 -20.69 3.85 -3.68
CA GLU A 11 -21.89 3.24 -3.08
C GLU A 11 -22.49 2.17 -4.00
N GLY A 12 -23.37 1.33 -3.43
CA GLY A 12 -24.01 0.22 -4.16
C GLY A 12 -23.33 -1.12 -3.96
N THR A 13 -23.58 -2.07 -4.86
CA THR A 13 -23.03 -3.43 -4.76
C THR A 13 -21.52 -3.46 -4.99
N ARG A 14 -20.82 -4.50 -4.52
CA ARG A 14 -19.35 -4.64 -4.70
C ARG A 14 -18.90 -4.46 -6.15
N ASP A 15 -19.62 -5.05 -7.11
CA ASP A 15 -19.28 -4.99 -8.53
C ASP A 15 -19.64 -3.64 -9.17
N GLU A 16 -20.74 -3.02 -8.73
CA GLU A 16 -21.14 -1.68 -9.16
C GLU A 16 -20.11 -0.65 -8.70
N GLN A 17 -19.69 -0.71 -7.44
CA GLN A 17 -18.62 0.13 -6.91
C GLN A 17 -17.32 -0.04 -7.68
N MET A 18 -16.94 -1.29 -8.03
CA MET A 18 -15.73 -1.55 -8.82
C MET A 18 -15.79 -0.85 -10.19
N ARG A 19 -16.95 -0.93 -10.87
CA ARG A 19 -17.16 -0.28 -12.16
C ARG A 19 -17.13 1.24 -12.06
N LEU A 20 -17.81 1.81 -11.07
CA LEU A 20 -17.87 3.27 -10.88
C LEU A 20 -16.49 3.83 -10.48
N ALA A 21 -15.77 3.14 -9.59
CA ALA A 21 -14.41 3.53 -9.21
C ALA A 21 -13.46 3.47 -10.42
N ALA A 22 -13.50 2.39 -11.21
CA ALA A 22 -12.67 2.26 -12.40
C ALA A 22 -12.96 3.35 -13.44
N ASP A 23 -14.23 3.70 -13.66
CA ASP A 23 -14.65 4.77 -14.58
C ASP A 23 -14.11 6.13 -14.11
N GLY A 24 -14.40 6.51 -12.86
CA GLY A 24 -13.97 7.80 -12.31
C GLY A 24 -12.44 7.96 -12.26
N LEU A 25 -11.72 6.91 -11.88
CA LEU A 25 -10.25 6.92 -11.84
C LEU A 25 -9.64 6.98 -13.24
N THR A 26 -10.28 6.35 -14.24
CA THR A 26 -9.82 6.43 -15.64
C THR A 26 -9.92 7.87 -16.15
N HIS A 27 -11.07 8.53 -15.96
CA HIS A 27 -11.22 9.93 -16.33
C HIS A 27 -10.22 10.85 -15.61
N LEU A 28 -9.97 10.61 -14.31
CA LEU A 28 -8.96 11.38 -13.58
C LEU A 28 -7.55 11.16 -14.14
N CYS A 29 -7.22 9.95 -14.61
CA CYS A 29 -5.93 9.69 -15.23
C CYS A 29 -5.77 10.40 -16.58
N ASP A 30 -6.83 10.49 -17.38
CA ASP A 30 -6.80 11.24 -18.65
C ASP A 30 -6.45 12.71 -18.41
N GLU A 31 -7.03 13.32 -17.37
CA GLU A 31 -6.69 14.69 -16.94
C GLU A 31 -5.27 14.79 -16.36
N ALA A 32 -4.88 13.84 -15.50
CA ALA A 32 -3.56 13.82 -14.87
C ALA A 32 -2.41 13.65 -15.89
N ALA A 33 -2.69 13.03 -17.05
CA ALA A 33 -1.72 12.85 -18.12
C ALA A 33 -1.15 14.19 -18.63
N ALA A 34 -1.97 15.25 -18.70
CA ALA A 34 -1.54 16.58 -19.12
C ALA A 34 -0.49 17.19 -18.16
N TYR A 35 -0.45 16.71 -16.93
CA TYR A 35 0.48 17.16 -15.88
C TYR A 35 1.65 16.19 -15.66
N GLY A 36 1.70 15.08 -16.42
CA GLY A 36 2.71 14.04 -16.23
C GLY A 36 2.63 13.35 -14.87
N LEU A 37 1.42 13.25 -14.29
CA LEU A 37 1.18 12.65 -12.99
C LEU A 37 0.46 11.31 -13.13
N ASN A 38 0.85 10.34 -12.30
CA ASN A 38 0.06 9.13 -12.10
C ASN A 38 -1.01 9.36 -11.03
N VAL A 39 -2.05 8.53 -11.04
CA VAL A 39 -3.09 8.49 -10.02
C VAL A 39 -2.94 7.19 -9.25
N LEU A 40 -2.80 7.28 -7.93
CA LEU A 40 -2.66 6.12 -7.06
C LEU A 40 -3.85 6.00 -6.13
N VAL A 41 -4.34 4.78 -5.96
CA VAL A 41 -5.30 4.45 -4.91
C VAL A 41 -4.57 3.73 -3.79
N GLU A 42 -4.71 4.27 -2.58
CA GLU A 42 -4.30 3.60 -1.35
C GLU A 42 -5.48 2.79 -0.83
N ASN A 43 -5.24 1.56 -0.35
CA ASN A 43 -6.25 0.84 0.43
C ASN A 43 -6.56 1.66 1.70
N HIS A 44 -7.82 2.00 1.92
CA HIS A 44 -8.20 2.99 2.93
C HIS A 44 -9.68 2.88 3.38
N GLY A 45 -10.13 1.67 3.69
CA GLY A 45 -11.48 1.41 4.20
C GLY A 45 -12.47 0.93 3.14
N GLY A 46 -13.56 0.31 3.59
CA GLY A 46 -14.56 -0.30 2.71
C GLY A 46 -13.93 -1.32 1.75
N TYR A 47 -14.41 -1.40 0.51
CA TYR A 47 -13.84 -2.32 -0.48
C TYR A 47 -12.44 -1.94 -0.97
N SER A 48 -11.98 -0.70 -0.76
CA SER A 48 -10.58 -0.36 -1.10
C SER A 48 -9.57 -1.11 -0.24
N SER A 49 -9.98 -1.59 0.95
CA SER A 49 -9.21 -2.47 1.83
C SER A 49 -9.24 -3.95 1.42
N ASP A 50 -10.08 -4.35 0.45
CA ASP A 50 -10.05 -5.70 -0.14
C ASP A 50 -9.05 -5.68 -1.31
N GLY A 51 -7.90 -6.35 -1.12
CA GLY A 51 -6.82 -6.37 -2.12
C GLY A 51 -7.28 -6.87 -3.48
N SER A 52 -8.12 -7.92 -3.49
CA SER A 52 -8.67 -8.50 -4.72
C SER A 52 -9.61 -7.53 -5.43
N TRP A 53 -10.40 -6.77 -4.68
CA TRP A 53 -11.32 -5.79 -5.22
C TRP A 53 -10.55 -4.63 -5.86
N LEU A 54 -9.59 -4.06 -5.13
CA LEU A 54 -8.83 -2.91 -5.63
C LEU A 54 -7.92 -3.31 -6.80
N ALA A 55 -7.30 -4.50 -6.78
CA ALA A 55 -6.63 -5.06 -7.95
C ALA A 55 -7.61 -5.25 -9.13
N GLY A 56 -8.86 -5.60 -8.87
CA GLY A 56 -9.94 -5.66 -9.85
C GLY A 56 -10.21 -4.30 -10.51
N VAL A 57 -10.26 -3.22 -9.73
CA VAL A 57 -10.39 -1.84 -10.24
C VAL A 57 -9.26 -1.50 -11.20
N MET A 58 -8.01 -1.81 -10.84
CA MET A 58 -6.83 -1.56 -11.68
C MET A 58 -6.94 -2.28 -13.03
N ARG A 59 -7.31 -3.57 -13.00
CA ARG A 59 -7.48 -4.38 -14.22
C ARG A 59 -8.64 -3.89 -15.09
N LEU A 60 -9.74 -3.47 -14.47
CA LEU A 60 -10.93 -3.00 -15.17
C LEU A 60 -10.69 -1.66 -15.86
N SER A 61 -9.97 -0.74 -15.21
CA SER A 61 -9.55 0.52 -15.83
C SER A 61 -8.57 0.28 -16.98
N GLY A 62 -7.54 -0.55 -16.75
CA GLY A 62 -6.49 -0.81 -17.75
C GLY A 62 -5.65 0.43 -18.10
N HIS A 63 -5.81 1.54 -17.37
CA HIS A 63 -5.13 2.79 -17.65
C HIS A 63 -3.69 2.79 -17.12
N ARG A 64 -2.70 3.07 -17.98
CA ARG A 64 -1.27 2.94 -17.63
C ARG A 64 -0.79 3.84 -16.49
N LEU A 65 -1.47 4.98 -16.29
CA LEU A 65 -1.16 5.96 -15.24
C LEU A 65 -1.88 5.68 -13.93
N LEU A 66 -2.78 4.69 -13.90
CA LEU A 66 -3.44 4.27 -12.68
C LEU A 66 -2.59 3.20 -12.00
N GLY A 67 -2.44 3.33 -10.68
CA GLY A 67 -1.72 2.36 -9.87
C GLY A 67 -2.22 2.30 -8.44
N THR A 68 -1.52 1.52 -7.63
CA THR A 68 -1.78 1.40 -6.19
C THR A 68 -0.69 2.09 -5.38
N LEU A 69 -1.07 2.47 -4.16
CA LEU A 69 -0.18 2.77 -3.06
C LEU A 69 -0.50 1.76 -1.95
N PRO A 70 0.06 0.55 -1.96
CA PRO A 70 -0.24 -0.42 -0.90
C PRO A 70 0.21 0.13 0.45
N ASP A 71 -0.74 0.22 1.37
CA ASP A 71 -0.54 0.58 2.77
C ASP A 71 -0.56 -0.68 3.63
N PHE A 72 0.42 -0.85 4.50
CA PHE A 72 0.59 -2.06 5.31
C PHE A 72 -0.43 -2.23 6.44
N GLY A 73 -1.21 -1.22 6.80
CA GLY A 73 -2.16 -1.25 7.91
C GLY A 73 -3.63 -1.13 7.51
N ASN A 74 -3.95 -0.49 6.39
CA ASN A 74 -5.31 -0.13 6.02
C ASN A 74 -6.08 -1.29 5.35
N PHE A 75 -6.25 -2.41 6.07
CA PHE A 75 -7.01 -3.59 5.62
C PHE A 75 -8.32 -3.80 6.39
N TYR A 76 -8.69 -2.86 7.25
CA TYR A 76 -10.01 -2.83 7.86
C TYR A 76 -11.05 -2.37 6.83
N MET A 77 -12.10 -3.17 6.63
CA MET A 77 -13.19 -2.92 5.66
C MET A 77 -14.45 -2.37 6.33
N GLY A 78 -14.40 -1.95 7.60
CA GLY A 78 -15.57 -1.52 8.36
C GLY A 78 -16.41 -2.71 8.83
N GLU A 79 -17.73 -2.66 8.61
CA GLU A 79 -18.67 -3.73 9.01
C GLU A 79 -18.41 -5.06 8.29
N LEU A 80 -17.69 -5.03 7.15
CA LEU A 80 -17.28 -6.22 6.40
C LEU A 80 -16.11 -6.97 7.05
N GLY A 81 -15.51 -6.42 8.12
CA GLY A 81 -14.43 -7.04 8.88
C GLY A 81 -13.04 -6.65 8.37
N TRP A 82 -12.09 -7.57 8.50
CA TRP A 82 -10.70 -7.37 8.13
C TRP A 82 -10.32 -8.22 6.92
N TYR A 83 -9.56 -7.64 6.00
CA TYR A 83 -8.89 -8.38 4.94
C TYR A 83 -7.51 -8.84 5.43
N ASP A 84 -6.99 -9.95 4.89
CA ASP A 84 -5.64 -10.39 5.24
C ASP A 84 -4.61 -9.40 4.68
N ILE A 85 -3.82 -8.82 5.59
CA ILE A 85 -2.86 -7.77 5.29
C ILE A 85 -1.82 -8.23 4.24
N TYR A 86 -1.35 -9.47 4.36
CA TYR A 86 -0.27 -9.97 3.54
C TYR A 86 -0.76 -10.36 2.15
N GLN A 87 -1.90 -11.06 2.09
CA GLN A 87 -2.58 -11.37 0.84
C GLN A 87 -2.93 -10.08 0.09
N GLY A 88 -3.54 -9.11 0.78
CA GLY A 88 -3.91 -7.85 0.16
C GLY A 88 -2.69 -7.07 -0.33
N THR A 89 -1.60 -7.06 0.44
CA THR A 89 -0.33 -6.46 -0.04
C THR A 89 0.16 -7.15 -1.31
N ASP A 90 0.23 -8.49 -1.34
CA ASP A 90 0.67 -9.27 -2.51
C ASP A 90 -0.19 -8.99 -3.75
N GLU A 91 -1.50 -8.85 -3.58
CA GLU A 91 -2.45 -8.58 -4.66
C GLU A 91 -2.34 -7.16 -5.24
N LEU A 92 -1.92 -6.19 -4.43
CA LEU A 92 -1.79 -4.79 -4.83
C LEU A 92 -0.41 -4.45 -5.40
N MET A 93 0.64 -5.18 -5.00
CA MET A 93 2.02 -4.93 -5.44
C MET A 93 2.23 -4.89 -6.96
N PRO A 94 1.54 -5.70 -7.81
CA PRO A 94 1.69 -5.63 -9.27
C PRO A 94 1.34 -4.27 -9.88
N PHE A 95 0.57 -3.44 -9.17
CA PHE A 95 0.15 -2.11 -9.61
C PHE A 95 0.85 -0.99 -8.84
N ALA A 96 1.74 -1.33 -7.91
CA ALA A 96 2.30 -0.37 -6.97
C ALA A 96 3.27 0.59 -7.64
N GLN A 97 3.06 1.89 -7.39
CA GLN A 97 4.00 2.95 -7.79
C GLN A 97 4.52 3.77 -6.60
N ALA A 98 3.99 3.49 -5.41
CA ALA A 98 4.44 3.94 -4.10
C ALA A 98 4.03 2.88 -3.07
N VAL A 99 4.64 2.85 -1.88
CA VAL A 99 4.26 1.95 -0.78
C VAL A 99 4.23 2.76 0.51
N SER A 100 3.22 2.56 1.36
CA SER A 100 3.14 3.15 2.70
C SER A 100 3.47 2.12 3.77
N ALA A 101 4.51 2.40 4.55
CA ALA A 101 4.90 1.65 5.73
C ALA A 101 4.16 2.16 6.97
N LYS A 102 2.89 1.80 7.09
CA LYS A 102 2.05 2.08 8.26
C LYS A 102 2.52 1.33 9.51
N THR A 103 2.77 2.06 10.58
CA THR A 103 3.24 1.55 11.88
C THR A 103 2.43 2.14 13.02
N HIS A 104 2.18 1.33 14.07
CA HIS A 104 1.43 1.77 15.25
C HIS A 104 2.13 1.44 16.56
N HIS A 105 2.73 0.25 16.66
CA HIS A 105 3.27 -0.25 17.92
C HIS A 105 4.62 -0.88 17.69
N PHE A 106 5.56 -0.64 18.61
CA PHE A 106 6.89 -1.23 18.56
C PHE A 106 7.15 -2.04 19.83
N ASP A 107 7.70 -3.25 19.67
CA ASP A 107 8.24 -4.03 20.78
C ASP A 107 9.59 -3.48 21.27
N ASP A 108 10.11 -4.09 22.35
CA ASP A 108 11.41 -3.72 22.95
C ASP A 108 12.60 -3.95 22.00
N ASP A 109 12.45 -4.81 20.99
CA ASP A 109 13.44 -5.07 19.95
C ASP A 109 13.38 -4.06 18.78
N GLY A 110 12.42 -3.13 18.83
CA GLY A 110 12.18 -2.14 17.78
C GLY A 110 11.50 -2.71 16.53
N ARG A 111 10.80 -3.83 16.63
CA ARG A 111 9.94 -4.38 15.57
C ARG A 111 8.52 -3.90 15.73
N GLU A 112 7.81 -3.79 14.60
CA GLU A 112 6.37 -3.54 14.64
C GLU A 112 5.66 -4.77 15.20
N SER A 113 4.83 -4.60 16.22
CA SER A 113 4.29 -5.73 16.99
C SER A 113 3.02 -6.34 16.39
N ASP A 114 2.32 -5.62 15.51
CA ASP A 114 1.03 -6.05 14.95
C ASP A 114 1.20 -6.71 13.58
N LYS A 115 2.32 -6.43 12.89
CA LYS A 115 2.58 -6.84 11.51
C LYS A 115 4.01 -7.31 11.33
N ASP A 116 4.16 -8.41 10.60
CA ASP A 116 5.47 -8.90 10.18
C ASP A 116 6.02 -8.07 9.02
N TYR A 117 6.81 -7.06 9.36
CA TYR A 117 7.49 -6.19 8.40
C TYR A 117 8.51 -6.90 7.51
N TRP A 118 9.07 -8.02 7.98
CA TRP A 118 9.96 -8.82 7.15
C TRP A 118 9.20 -9.46 5.99
N ARG A 119 8.03 -10.05 6.29
CA ARG A 119 7.13 -10.62 5.26
C ARG A 119 6.64 -9.54 4.29
N LEU A 120 6.23 -8.38 4.79
CA LEU A 120 5.72 -7.28 3.95
C LEU A 120 6.80 -6.74 3.00
N LEU A 121 8.00 -6.46 3.50
CA LEU A 121 9.09 -5.97 2.66
C LEU A 121 9.64 -7.04 1.72
N ARG A 122 9.50 -8.33 2.07
CA ARG A 122 9.75 -9.42 1.13
C ARG A 122 8.77 -9.38 -0.04
N SER A 123 7.46 -9.23 0.18
CA SER A 123 6.48 -9.07 -0.88
C SER A 123 6.82 -7.91 -1.82
N VAL A 124 7.22 -6.77 -1.24
CA VAL A 124 7.66 -5.59 -2.01
C VAL A 124 8.88 -5.91 -2.90
N ARG A 125 9.90 -6.56 -2.33
CA ARG A 125 11.12 -6.97 -3.04
C ARG A 125 10.82 -7.94 -4.18
N ASP A 126 10.06 -8.99 -3.87
CA ASP A 126 9.76 -10.13 -4.74
C ASP A 126 8.84 -9.71 -5.89
N ALA A 127 7.98 -8.70 -5.69
CA ALA A 127 7.23 -8.03 -6.76
C ALA A 127 8.09 -7.16 -7.70
N GLY A 128 9.40 -7.03 -7.44
CA GLY A 128 10.31 -6.25 -8.28
C GLY A 128 10.25 -4.74 -8.03
N TYR A 129 9.53 -4.28 -7.00
CA TYR A 129 9.44 -2.85 -6.68
C TYR A 129 10.80 -2.32 -6.19
N ARG A 130 11.21 -1.17 -6.72
CA ARG A 130 12.48 -0.48 -6.40
C ARG A 130 12.29 1.01 -6.09
N GLY A 131 11.04 1.45 -5.98
CA GLY A 131 10.70 2.83 -5.65
C GLY A 131 10.82 3.12 -4.15
N TRP A 132 10.15 4.20 -3.72
CA TRP A 132 10.16 4.63 -2.33
C TRP A 132 9.15 3.86 -1.48
N VAL A 133 9.54 3.57 -0.24
CA VAL A 133 8.65 3.12 0.84
C VAL A 133 8.53 4.29 1.81
N GLY A 134 7.36 4.92 1.86
CA GLY A 134 7.09 6.09 2.70
C GLY A 134 6.79 5.67 4.13
N ILE A 135 7.33 6.39 5.11
CA ILE A 135 7.04 6.16 6.52
C ILE A 135 5.68 6.77 6.86
N GLU A 136 4.79 5.98 7.45
CA GLU A 136 3.53 6.45 8.00
C GLU A 136 3.39 5.95 9.44
N TRP A 137 3.57 6.85 10.40
CA TRP A 137 3.39 6.57 11.82
C TRP A 137 2.02 7.06 12.26
N GLU A 138 1.21 6.15 12.80
CA GLU A 138 -0.14 6.45 13.31
C GLU A 138 -0.36 5.85 14.71
N GLY A 139 0.72 5.48 15.40
CA GLY A 139 0.67 5.03 16.79
C GLY A 139 0.51 6.18 17.78
N ASP A 140 -0.02 5.86 18.95
CA ASP A 140 -0.30 6.81 20.03
C ASP A 140 0.66 6.69 21.24
N GLN A 141 1.47 5.63 21.28
CA GLN A 141 2.37 5.34 22.40
C GLN A 141 3.65 6.17 22.41
N LEU A 142 4.04 6.74 21.27
CA LEU A 142 5.29 7.49 21.09
C LEU A 142 5.02 8.84 20.42
N PRO A 143 5.81 9.88 20.74
CA PRO A 143 5.79 11.12 19.97
C PRO A 143 6.07 10.86 18.50
N GLU A 144 5.43 11.61 17.60
CA GLU A 144 5.52 11.42 16.14
C GLU A 144 6.97 11.29 15.63
N ARG A 145 7.87 12.17 16.08
CA ARG A 145 9.28 12.14 15.67
C ARG A 145 9.97 10.83 16.06
N GLU A 146 9.62 10.28 17.22
CA GLU A 146 10.19 9.02 17.71
C GLU A 146 9.61 7.84 16.94
N GLY A 147 8.28 7.81 16.74
CA GLY A 147 7.60 6.82 15.90
C GLY A 147 8.20 6.76 14.49
N ILE A 148 8.31 7.91 13.82
CA ILE A 148 8.95 8.03 12.49
C ILE A 148 10.38 7.50 12.50
N THR A 149 11.15 7.81 13.54
CA THR A 149 12.53 7.36 13.67
C THR A 149 12.60 5.83 13.80
N LYS A 150 11.72 5.23 14.62
CA LYS A 150 11.64 3.76 14.77
C LYS A 150 11.19 3.07 13.48
N THR A 151 10.22 3.62 12.75
CA THR A 151 9.79 3.08 11.46
C THR A 151 10.93 3.09 10.45
N ARG A 152 11.69 4.20 10.36
CA ARG A 152 12.90 4.27 9.52
C ARG A 152 13.89 3.16 9.88
N ASP A 153 14.19 3.00 11.16
CA ASP A 153 15.19 2.05 11.62
C ASP A 153 14.76 0.60 11.39
N LEU A 154 13.47 0.30 11.57
CA LEU A 154 12.86 -0.97 11.20
C LEU A 154 13.02 -1.27 9.70
N LEU A 155 12.67 -0.31 8.83
CA LEU A 155 12.81 -0.47 7.37
C LEU A 155 14.27 -0.73 6.96
N VAL A 156 15.22 0.02 7.53
CA VAL A 156 16.66 -0.15 7.26
C VAL A 156 17.14 -1.52 7.74
N ARG A 157 16.71 -1.95 8.94
CA ARG A 157 17.05 -3.25 9.51
C ARG A 157 16.56 -4.39 8.63
N VAL A 158 15.26 -4.41 8.29
CA VAL A 158 14.65 -5.47 7.50
C VAL A 158 15.24 -5.52 6.10
N ARG A 159 15.51 -4.37 5.46
CA ARG A 159 16.24 -4.33 4.18
C ARG A 159 17.60 -5.04 4.28
N GLY A 160 18.34 -4.82 5.37
CA GLY A 160 19.61 -5.49 5.62
C GLY A 160 19.47 -6.99 5.91
N GLU A 161 18.37 -7.43 6.52
CA GLU A 161 18.04 -8.85 6.72
C GLU A 161 17.70 -9.54 5.39
N LEU A 162 16.85 -8.93 4.56
CA LEU A 162 16.47 -9.44 3.23
C LEU A 162 17.66 -9.49 2.26
N ALA A 163 18.59 -8.53 2.34
CA ALA A 163 19.81 -8.55 1.53
C ALA A 163 20.75 -9.71 1.92
N ARG A 164 20.75 -10.12 3.19
CA ARG A 164 21.54 -11.28 3.66
C ARG A 164 20.90 -12.61 3.25
N GLU A 165 19.56 -12.69 3.22
CA GLU A 165 18.82 -13.86 2.72
C GLU A 165 19.14 -14.16 1.24
N ALA A 166 19.26 -13.13 0.40
CA ALA A 166 19.51 -13.29 -1.04
C ALA A 166 20.91 -13.86 -1.38
N GLY A 167 21.85 -13.84 -0.43
CA GLY A 167 23.24 -14.29 -0.65
C GLY A 167 24.03 -13.37 -1.62
N PRO A 168 25.33 -13.64 -1.84
CA PRO A 168 26.20 -12.79 -2.66
C PRO A 168 25.94 -12.83 -4.17
N PHE A 169 24.91 -13.54 -4.63
CA PHE A 169 24.61 -13.75 -6.06
C PHE A 169 23.15 -13.46 -6.44
N GLY A 170 22.37 -12.81 -5.55
CA GLY A 170 20.96 -12.46 -5.77
C GLY A 170 20.72 -11.04 -6.26
#